data_AF-A0A9N6YY95-F1
#
_entry.id   AF-A0A9N6YY95-F1
#
_cell.length_a   1.000
_cell.length_b   1.000
_cell.length_c   1.000
_cell.angle_alpha   90.00
_cell.angle_beta   90.00
_cell.angle_gamma   90.00
#
_symmetry.space_group_name_H-M   'P 1'
#
loop_
_entity.id
_entity.type
_entity.pdbx_description
1 polymer ?
#
loop_
_entity_poly.entity_id
_entity_poly.type
_entity_poly.pdbx_seq_one_letter_code
_entity_poly.pdbx_strand_id
1 'polypeptide(L)' 'MPLPAECPECGDTDIDVVSVPPSDHAYEGWQTALECDTCDERVFARELDG' A
#
# COMPACT_ATOMS: atom_id res chain seq x y z
N MET A 1 9.41 -8.61 4.55
CA MET A 1 8.92 -9.41 3.41
C MET A 1 9.11 -8.62 2.12
N PRO A 2 9.27 -9.28 0.95
CA PRO A 2 9.21 -8.59 -0.34
C PRO A 2 7.78 -8.02 -0.55
N LEU A 3 7.68 -6.89 -1.25
CA LEU A 3 6.40 -6.34 -1.67
C LEU A 3 5.70 -7.32 -2.63
N PRO A 4 4.36 -7.45 -2.60
CA PRO A 4 3.64 -8.22 -3.61
C PRO A 4 3.92 -7.63 -5.01
N ALA A 5 3.94 -8.51 -6.02
CA ALA A 5 4.17 -8.11 -7.42
C ALA A 5 2.87 -7.75 -8.16
N GLU A 6 1.72 -7.97 -7.51
CA GLU A 6 0.38 -7.72 -8.03
C GLU A 6 -0.53 -7.21 -6.90
N CYS A 7 -1.54 -6.43 -7.25
CA CYS A 7 -2.56 -5.94 -6.34
C CYS A 7 -3.41 -7.11 -5.84
N PRO A 8 -3.56 -7.32 -4.52
CA PRO A 8 -4.30 -8.46 -3.97
C PRO A 8 -5.81 -8.41 -4.27
N GLU A 9 -6.37 -7.24 -4.55
CA GLU A 9 -7.80 -7.09 -4.79
C GLU A 9 -8.21 -7.36 -6.24
N CYS A 10 -7.42 -6.89 -7.22
CA CYS A 10 -7.77 -6.97 -8.64
C CYS A 10 -6.82 -7.85 -9.47
N GLY A 11 -5.67 -8.24 -8.92
CA GLY A 11 -4.63 -9.02 -9.61
C GLY A 11 -3.83 -8.23 -10.65
N ASP A 12 -3.99 -6.90 -10.69
CA ASP A 12 -3.22 -6.06 -11.61
C ASP A 12 -1.78 -5.87 -11.13
N THR A 13 -0.84 -5.74 -12.06
CA THR A 13 0.60 -5.57 -11.77
C THR A 13 1.04 -4.12 -11.77
N ASP A 14 0.17 -3.19 -12.18
CA ASP A 14 0.39 -1.75 -12.09
C ASP A 14 0.12 -1.31 -10.64
N ILE A 15 1.20 -1.35 -9.86
CA ILE A 15 1.23 -0.96 -8.46
C ILE A 15 2.43 -0.05 -8.17
N ASP A 16 2.19 0.98 -7.37
CA ASP A 16 3.18 1.98 -6.99
C ASP A 16 3.43 1.99 -5.48
N VAL A 17 4.69 2.24 -5.09
CA VAL A 17 5.07 2.38 -3.68
C VAL A 17 5.05 3.86 -3.30
N VAL A 18 4.15 4.23 -2.38
CA VAL A 18 3.97 5.61 -1.94
C VAL A 18 4.28 5.80 -0.47
N SER A 19 4.70 7.01 -0.11
CA SER A 19 4.85 7.44 1.28
C SER A 19 3.59 8.17 1.73
N VAL A 20 2.94 7.66 2.79
CA VAL A 20 1.72 8.23 3.35
C VAL A 20 2.08 9.08 4.57
N PRO A 21 1.69 10.38 4.59
CA PRO A 21 1.98 11.25 5.71
C PRO A 21 1.12 10.91 6.94
N PRO A 22 1.57 11.25 8.16
CA PRO A 22 0.79 11.06 9.38
C PRO A 22 -0.59 11.73 9.37
N SER A 23 -0.81 12.75 8.54
CA SER A 23 -2.11 13.43 8.40
C SER A 23 -3.19 12.56 7.76
N ASP A 24 -2.80 11.52 7.04
CA ASP A 24 -3.70 10.73 6.19
C ASP A 24 -4.03 9.37 6.81
N HIS A 25 -3.57 9.10 8.05
CA HIS A 25 -3.83 7.85 8.76
C HIS A 25 -3.74 8.02 10.30
N ALA A 26 -4.23 7.03 11.06
CA ALA A 26 -4.36 7.13 12.51
C ALA A 26 -3.06 6.98 13.33
N TYR A 27 -1.92 6.66 12.71
CA TYR A 27 -0.66 6.38 13.41
C TYR A 27 0.30 7.57 13.44
N GLU A 28 1.14 7.62 14.48
CA GLU A 28 2.24 8.57 14.54
C GLU A 28 3.40 8.11 13.64
N GLY A 29 3.77 8.94 12.66
CA GLY A 29 4.90 8.71 11.75
C GLY A 29 4.50 8.53 10.28
N TRP A 30 5.49 8.57 9.40
CA TRP A 30 5.27 8.27 7.98
C TRP A 30 5.07 6.77 7.79
N GLN A 31 4.23 6.39 6.83
CA GLN A 31 4.06 5.01 6.43
C GLN A 31 4.35 4.82 4.94
N THR A 32 4.52 3.56 4.55
CA THR A 32 4.62 3.15 3.16
C THR A 32 3.38 2.35 2.81
N ALA A 33 2.78 2.66 1.67
CA ALA A 33 1.66 1.93 1.12
C ALA A 33 1.91 1.56 -0.33
N LEU A 34 1.17 0.58 -0.81
CA LEU A 34 1.06 0.22 -2.21
C LEU A 34 -0.25 0.79 -2.73
N GLU A 35 -0.19 1.53 -3.83
CA GLU A 35 -1.37 1.98 -4.56
C GLU A 35 -1.49 1.18 -5.85
N CYS A 36 -2.72 0.79 -6.21
CA CYS A 36 -3.02 0.18 -7.49
C CYS A 36 -3.73 1.17 -8.39
N ASP A 37 -3.13 1.48 -9.55
CA ASP A 37 -3.69 2.41 -10.53
C ASP A 37 -4.98 1.91 -11.20
N THR A 38 -5.27 0.61 -11.10
CA THR A 38 -6.43 0.00 -11.76
C THR A 38 -7.70 0.09 -10.92
N CYS A 39 -7.61 -0.15 -9.62
CA CYS A 39 -8.77 -0.19 -8.72
C CYS A 39 -8.74 0.87 -7.62
N ASP A 40 -7.76 1.79 -7.66
CA ASP A 40 -7.54 2.84 -6.66
C ASP A 40 -7.43 2.31 -5.23
N GLU A 41 -7.02 1.05 -5.07
CA GLU A 41 -6.88 0.40 -3.77
C GLU A 41 -5.52 0.72 -3.16
N ARG A 42 -5.50 0.91 -1.83
CA ARG A 42 -4.28 1.23 -1.10
C ARG A 42 -4.01 0.24 0.04
N VAL A 43 -2.96 -0.57 -0.11
CA VAL A 43 -2.55 -1.57 0.87
C VAL A 43 -1.37 -1.04 1.71
N PHE A 44 -1.53 -0.97 3.02
CA PHE A 44 -0.46 -0.48 3.89
C PHE A 44 0.59 -1.57 4.15
N ALA A 45 1.87 -1.25 3.89
CA ALA A 45 2.96 -2.21 4.08
C ALA A 45 3.12 -2.67 5.54
N ARG A 46 2.53 -1.93 6.50
CA ARG A 46 2.50 -2.28 7.93
C ARG A 46 1.49 -3.40 8.26
N GLU A 47 0.50 -3.64 7.40
CA GLU A 47 -0.50 -4.71 7.56
C GLU A 47 -0.07 -6.04 6.93
N LEU A 48 1.12 -6.10 6.31
CA LEU A 48 1.72 -7.35 5.85
C LEU A 48 2.44 -8.14 6.96
N ASP A 49 2.34 -7.70 8.22
CA ASP A 49 2.76 -8.46 9.39
C ASP A 49 1.53 -8.91 10.20
N GLY A 50 1.15 -10.17 10.02
CA GLY A 50 0.21 -10.93 10.83
C GLY A 50 0.59 -12.41 10.82
#